data_AF-A0A8J6T5A1-F1
#
_entry.id   AF-A0A8J6T5A1-F1
#
_cell.length_a   1.000
_cell.length_b   1.000
_cell.length_c   1.000
_cell.angle_alpha   90.00
_cell.angle_beta   90.00
_cell.angle_gamma   90.00
#
_symmetry.space_group_name_H-M   'P 1'
#
loop_
_entity.id
_entity.type
_entity.pdbx_description
1 polymer ?
#
loop_
_entity_poly.entity_id
_entity_poly.type
_entity_poly.pdbx_seq_one_letter_code
_entity_poly.pdbx_strand_id
1 'polypeptide(L)'
;MRRSEPKYNSPVEITLKVIGGKWKCVILWWLRQETKHFSELKQLMPDITHKVLTQQLRELEADGLIRRQAHRATASRIEYSLTPYGETIRPIMELMCNWGKAHRPEYRSSFMPLGSLCVLVVSPLAEGDRLLESLEDHGFWAIVVTPKVAIVKLDQLQPNVVIIDTSFVATDGPALMNQIKAVENAQSREILTITLTASKLEDDFLQNVQLCLTRPVQPAEVVAAIANLTH
;
A
#
# COMPACT_ATOMS: atom_id res chain seq x y z
N MET A 1 -10.05 -10.16 47.38
CA MET A 1 -10.06 -8.75 46.96
C MET A 1 -10.71 -8.65 45.58
N ARG A 2 -11.89 -8.02 45.45
CA ARG A 2 -12.41 -7.62 44.14
C ARG A 2 -11.54 -6.45 43.67
N ARG A 3 -10.83 -6.57 42.55
CA ARG A 3 -10.18 -5.41 41.91
C ARG A 3 -11.29 -4.40 41.61
N SER A 4 -11.21 -3.20 42.19
CA SER A 4 -12.10 -2.10 41.83
C SER A 4 -11.99 -1.84 40.33
N GLU A 5 -13.12 -1.77 39.62
CA GLU A 5 -13.10 -1.42 38.21
C GLU A 5 -12.42 -0.06 38.01
N PRO A 6 -11.56 0.09 37.00
CA PRO A 6 -10.93 1.37 36.72
C PRO A 6 -12.02 2.41 36.40
N LYS A 7 -12.00 3.53 37.11
CA LYS A 7 -12.83 4.70 36.77
C LYS A 7 -12.26 5.34 35.51
N TYR A 8 -13.07 5.46 34.47
CA TYR A 8 -12.76 6.25 33.29
C TYR A 8 -13.43 7.62 33.42
N ASN A 9 -12.71 8.67 33.06
CA ASN A 9 -13.22 10.04 33.09
C ASN A 9 -13.92 10.42 31.77
N SER A 10 -13.70 9.64 30.70
CA SER A 10 -14.35 9.88 29.41
C SER A 10 -14.47 8.61 28.55
N PRO A 11 -15.43 8.56 27.60
CA PRO A 11 -15.48 7.49 26.60
C PRO A 11 -14.19 7.34 25.78
N VAL A 12 -13.44 8.44 25.58
CA VAL A 12 -12.15 8.43 24.88
C VAL A 12 -11.12 7.57 25.64
N GLU A 13 -11.09 7.65 26.98
CA GLU A 13 -10.20 6.80 27.79
C GLU A 13 -10.54 5.32 27.64
N ILE A 14 -11.83 4.98 27.49
CA ILE A 14 -12.28 3.59 27.24
C ILE A 14 -11.72 3.10 25.91
N THR A 15 -11.85 3.89 24.84
CA THR A 15 -11.29 3.56 23.53
C THR A 15 -9.77 3.43 23.60
N LEU A 16 -9.07 4.38 24.23
CA LEU A 16 -7.62 4.36 24.35
C LEU A 16 -7.09 3.19 25.18
N LYS A 17 -7.85 2.67 26.13
CA LYS A 17 -7.48 1.43 26.83
C LYS A 17 -7.40 0.24 25.87
N VAL A 18 -8.31 0.18 24.91
CA VAL A 18 -8.48 -0.95 23.99
C VAL A 18 -7.49 -0.84 22.82
N ILE A 19 -7.44 0.31 22.14
CA ILE A 19 -6.65 0.50 20.91
C ILE A 19 -5.49 1.48 21.03
N GLY A 20 -5.30 2.10 22.19
CA GLY A 20 -4.21 3.05 22.41
C GLY A 20 -2.82 2.41 22.39
N GLY A 21 -1.82 3.28 22.35
CA GLY A 21 -0.41 2.89 22.17
C GLY A 21 0.01 2.91 20.70
N LYS A 22 1.31 2.69 20.45
CA LYS A 22 1.90 2.82 19.10
C LYS A 22 1.41 1.74 18.13
N TRP A 23 1.18 0.51 18.61
CA TRP A 23 1.13 -0.67 17.73
C TRP A 23 -0.26 -1.26 17.53
N LYS A 24 -1.17 -1.15 18.49
CA LYS A 24 -2.50 -1.78 18.42
C LYS A 24 -3.29 -1.32 17.18
N CYS A 25 -3.47 -0.01 17.00
CA CYS A 25 -4.12 0.54 15.80
C CYS A 25 -3.42 0.15 14.50
N VAL A 26 -2.08 0.09 14.48
CA VAL A 26 -1.32 -0.27 13.26
C VAL A 26 -1.50 -1.74 12.91
N ILE A 27 -1.53 -2.64 13.90
CA ILE A 27 -1.83 -4.06 13.69
C ILE A 27 -3.25 -4.24 13.15
N LEU A 28 -4.24 -3.60 13.80
CA LEU A 28 -5.63 -3.65 13.36
C LEU A 28 -5.79 -3.08 11.94
N TRP A 29 -5.06 -2.02 11.62
CA TRP A 29 -5.01 -1.46 10.27
C TRP A 29 -4.58 -2.52 9.26
N TRP A 30 -3.49 -3.24 9.49
CA TRP A 30 -3.04 -4.28 8.55
C TRP A 30 -4.01 -5.46 8.42
N LEU A 31 -4.64 -5.85 9.53
CA LEU A 31 -5.61 -6.96 9.55
C LEU A 31 -6.97 -6.61 8.95
N ARG A 32 -7.27 -5.31 8.73
CA ARG A 32 -8.53 -4.86 8.10
C ARG A 32 -8.67 -5.30 6.64
N GLN A 33 -7.56 -5.58 5.97
CA GLN A 33 -7.53 -5.93 4.55
C GLN A 33 -7.72 -7.43 4.38
N GLU A 34 -6.94 -8.21 5.13
CA GLU A 34 -6.96 -9.66 5.04
C GLU A 34 -6.34 -10.30 6.28
N THR A 35 -6.53 -11.62 6.38
CA THR A 35 -5.86 -12.48 7.35
C THR A 35 -4.35 -12.45 7.12
N LYS A 36 -3.56 -12.36 8.20
CA LYS A 36 -2.09 -12.32 8.15
C LYS A 36 -1.46 -13.34 9.09
N HIS A 37 -0.30 -13.85 8.72
CA HIS A 37 0.62 -14.54 9.61
C HIS A 37 1.47 -13.57 10.43
N PHE A 38 2.11 -14.09 11.47
CA PHE A 38 3.02 -13.30 12.31
C PHE A 38 4.19 -12.71 11.52
N SER A 39 4.81 -13.49 10.63
CA SER A 39 5.96 -13.04 9.83
C SER A 39 5.59 -11.90 8.90
N GLU A 40 4.41 -11.95 8.30
CA GLU A 40 3.89 -10.90 7.41
C GLU A 40 3.65 -9.60 8.19
N LEU A 41 3.01 -9.67 9.36
CA LEU A 41 2.86 -8.50 10.24
C LEU A 41 4.22 -7.93 10.66
N LYS A 42 5.21 -8.79 10.95
CA LYS A 42 6.56 -8.36 11.30
C LYS A 42 7.30 -7.68 10.14
N GLN A 43 7.07 -8.12 8.90
CA GLN A 43 7.61 -7.52 7.68
C GLN A 43 6.95 -6.16 7.40
N LEU A 44 5.63 -6.05 7.56
CA LEU A 44 4.87 -4.80 7.43
C LEU A 44 5.23 -3.75 8.50
N MET A 45 5.83 -4.17 9.61
CA MET A 45 6.20 -3.30 10.73
C MET A 45 7.65 -3.60 11.17
N PRO A 46 8.69 -3.21 10.41
CA PRO A 46 10.08 -3.57 10.70
C PRO A 46 10.55 -3.10 12.08
N ASP A 47 10.04 -1.96 12.56
CA ASP A 47 10.41 -1.36 13.84
C ASP A 47 9.80 -2.03 15.08
N ILE A 48 8.75 -2.87 14.94
CA ILE A 48 8.18 -3.58 16.09
C ILE A 48 9.07 -4.77 16.45
N THR A 49 9.46 -4.94 17.71
CA THR A 49 10.21 -6.14 18.09
C THR A 49 9.31 -7.37 18.12
N HIS A 50 9.86 -8.56 17.92
CA HIS A 50 9.10 -9.82 18.00
C HIS A 50 8.34 -9.95 19.32
N LYS A 51 9.01 -9.63 20.45
CA LYS A 51 8.41 -9.65 21.79
C LYS A 51 7.22 -8.70 21.89
N VAL A 52 7.35 -7.48 21.39
CA VAL A 52 6.27 -6.48 21.44
C VAL A 52 5.12 -6.92 20.53
N LEU A 53 5.37 -7.39 19.30
CA LEU A 53 4.32 -7.88 18.41
C LEU A 53 3.52 -9.04 19.04
N THR A 54 4.21 -10.02 19.64
CA THR A 54 3.54 -11.12 20.37
C THR A 54 2.67 -10.59 21.50
N GLN A 55 3.17 -9.62 22.28
CA GLN A 55 2.43 -9.04 23.39
C GLN A 55 1.17 -8.30 22.90
N GLN A 56 1.31 -7.46 21.87
CA GLN A 56 0.20 -6.69 21.32
C GLN A 56 -0.88 -7.58 20.70
N LEU A 57 -0.49 -8.64 19.98
CA LEU A 57 -1.45 -9.62 19.42
C LEU A 57 -2.24 -10.34 20.53
N ARG A 58 -1.57 -10.73 21.63
CA ARG A 58 -2.26 -11.36 22.77
C ARG A 58 -3.24 -10.42 23.46
N GLU A 59 -2.87 -9.15 23.61
CA GLU A 59 -3.77 -8.13 24.16
C GLU A 59 -4.99 -7.90 23.27
N LEU A 60 -4.78 -7.74 21.96
CA LEU A 60 -5.86 -7.57 21.00
C LEU A 60 -6.79 -8.79 20.92
N GLU A 61 -6.24 -10.00 21.07
CA GLU A 61 -7.02 -11.24 21.14
C GLU A 61 -7.83 -11.30 22.43
N ALA A 62 -7.24 -10.94 23.57
CA ALA A 62 -7.92 -10.89 24.86
C ALA A 62 -9.02 -9.82 24.91
N ASP A 63 -8.81 -8.68 24.24
CA ASP A 63 -9.80 -7.62 24.05
C ASP A 63 -10.88 -7.99 23.00
N GLY A 64 -10.77 -9.17 22.37
CA GLY A 64 -11.75 -9.71 21.43
C GLY A 64 -11.73 -9.06 20.04
N LEU A 65 -10.72 -8.26 19.73
CA LEU A 65 -10.61 -7.52 18.46
C LEU A 65 -10.09 -8.39 17.32
N ILE A 66 -9.22 -9.35 17.64
CA ILE A 66 -8.64 -10.26 16.67
C ILE A 66 -8.89 -11.71 17.06
N ARG A 67 -8.96 -12.59 16.07
CA ARG A 67 -9.01 -14.04 16.23
C ARG A 67 -7.68 -14.63 15.78
N ARG A 68 -7.12 -15.50 16.64
CA ARG A 68 -5.96 -16.34 16.34
C ARG A 68 -6.43 -17.75 15.96
N GLN A 69 -6.08 -18.22 14.77
CA GLN A 69 -6.45 -19.56 14.28
C GLN A 69 -5.21 -20.38 13.95
N ALA A 70 -5.18 -21.64 14.40
CA ALA A 70 -4.13 -22.60 14.07
C ALA A 70 -4.66 -23.62 13.07
N HIS A 71 -4.00 -23.77 11.92
CA HIS A 71 -4.37 -24.80 10.93
C HIS A 71 -3.73 -26.14 11.25
N ARG A 72 -4.54 -27.21 11.25
CA ARG A 72 -4.11 -28.56 11.63
C ARG A 72 -3.23 -29.25 10.57
N ALA A 73 -3.23 -28.78 9.32
CA ALA A 73 -2.49 -29.41 8.23
C ALA A 73 -0.97 -29.19 8.31
N THR A 74 -0.51 -28.11 8.97
CA THR A 74 0.89 -27.86 9.33
C THR A 74 0.91 -26.96 10.55
N ALA A 75 1.42 -27.45 11.68
CA ALA A 75 1.44 -26.77 12.99
C ALA A 75 2.23 -25.43 13.03
N SER A 76 2.73 -24.95 11.89
CA SER A 76 3.55 -23.74 11.75
C SER A 76 2.78 -22.49 11.28
N ARG A 77 1.52 -22.61 10.86
CA ARG A 77 0.76 -21.47 10.31
C ARG A 77 -0.33 -21.02 11.26
N ILE A 78 0.05 -20.10 12.15
CA ILE A 78 -0.90 -19.31 12.96
C ILE A 78 -1.31 -18.11 12.13
N GLU A 79 -2.62 -17.89 12.03
CA GLU A 79 -3.24 -16.77 11.33
C GLU A 79 -3.94 -15.85 12.31
N TYR A 80 -3.93 -14.56 11.98
CA TYR A 80 -4.62 -13.50 12.70
C TYR A 80 -5.58 -12.80 11.75
N SER A 81 -6.80 -12.53 12.22
CA SER A 81 -7.86 -11.84 11.47
C SER A 81 -8.67 -10.96 12.42
N LEU A 82 -9.34 -9.92 11.93
CA LEU A 82 -10.30 -9.17 12.74
C LEU A 82 -11.49 -10.08 13.11
N THR A 83 -12.04 -9.88 14.31
CA THR A 83 -13.35 -10.44 14.68
C THR A 83 -14.47 -9.52 14.18
N PRO A 84 -15.75 -9.96 14.21
CA PRO A 84 -16.88 -9.05 13.99
C PRO A 84 -16.88 -7.83 14.92
N TYR A 85 -16.37 -7.97 16.15
CA TYR A 85 -16.20 -6.84 17.06
C TYR A 85 -15.03 -5.94 16.65
N GLY A 86 -13.89 -6.51 16.25
CA GLY A 86 -12.74 -5.76 15.74
C GLY A 86 -13.07 -4.93 14.50
N GLU A 87 -13.96 -5.42 13.64
CA GLU A 87 -14.45 -4.68 12.46
C GLU A 87 -15.17 -3.38 12.83
N THR A 88 -15.77 -3.29 14.01
CA THR A 88 -16.45 -2.05 14.47
C THR A 88 -15.50 -0.87 14.66
N ILE A 89 -14.18 -1.12 14.77
CA ILE A 89 -13.15 -0.08 14.88
C ILE A 89 -12.71 0.47 13.52
N ARG A 90 -13.06 -0.19 12.41
CA ARG A 90 -12.67 0.25 11.05
C ARG A 90 -12.92 1.74 10.78
N PRO A 91 -14.09 2.33 11.08
CA PRO A 91 -14.32 3.76 10.84
C PRO A 91 -13.36 4.67 11.61
N ILE A 92 -12.95 4.28 12.83
CA ILE A 92 -11.99 5.04 13.63
C ILE A 92 -10.62 5.01 12.97
N MET A 93 -10.19 3.84 12.48
CA MET A 93 -8.90 3.71 11.81
C MET A 93 -8.84 4.52 10.50
N GLU A 94 -9.94 4.55 9.75
CA GLU A 94 -10.07 5.37 8.54
C GLU A 94 -9.98 6.87 8.88
N LEU A 95 -10.68 7.33 9.92
CA LEU A 95 -10.57 8.71 10.40
C LEU A 95 -9.15 9.06 10.84
N MET A 96 -8.47 8.16 11.55
CA MET A 96 -7.07 8.35 11.95
C MET A 96 -6.14 8.42 10.72
N CYS A 97 -6.35 7.56 9.72
CA CYS A 97 -5.59 7.56 8.48
C CYS A 97 -5.76 8.88 7.74
N ASN A 98 -7.01 9.31 7.53
CA ASN A 98 -7.34 10.55 6.83
C ASN A 98 -6.78 11.77 7.55
N TRP A 99 -6.91 11.82 8.89
CA TRP A 99 -6.31 12.88 9.68
C TRP A 99 -4.78 12.88 9.57
N GLY A 100 -4.14 11.70 9.60
CA GLY A 100 -2.69 11.57 9.42
C GLY A 100 -2.21 12.08 8.06
N LYS A 101 -2.91 11.72 6.98
CA LYS A 101 -2.67 12.24 5.62
C LYS A 101 -2.78 13.77 5.57
N ALA A 102 -3.81 14.35 6.19
CA ALA A 102 -4.01 15.79 6.21
C ALA A 102 -3.02 16.54 7.13
N HIS A 103 -2.63 15.95 8.24
CA HIS A 103 -1.72 16.56 9.21
C HIS A 103 -0.26 16.59 8.73
N ARG A 104 0.14 15.59 7.95
CA ARG A 104 1.46 15.52 7.30
C ARG A 104 1.31 15.06 5.85
N PRO A 105 0.94 15.95 4.93
CA PRO A 105 0.79 15.61 3.51
C PRO A 105 2.10 15.14 2.87
N GLU A 106 3.25 15.55 3.42
CA GLU A 106 4.57 15.05 3.02
C GLU A 106 4.86 13.61 3.47
N TYR A 107 4.10 13.09 4.46
CA TYR A 107 4.23 11.72 4.94
C TYR A 107 3.47 10.76 4.01
N ARG A 108 4.19 10.24 3.01
CA ARG A 108 3.71 9.17 2.13
C ARG A 108 4.07 7.83 2.77
N SER A 109 3.09 6.95 2.97
CA SER A 109 3.33 5.62 3.57
C SER A 109 4.30 4.82 2.70
N SER A 110 5.51 4.57 3.22
CA SER A 110 6.50 3.69 2.58
C SER A 110 6.10 2.22 2.57
N PHE A 111 4.95 1.86 3.17
CA PHE A 111 4.52 0.48 3.32
C PHE A 111 3.53 0.10 2.23
N MET A 112 3.99 -0.81 1.37
CA MET A 112 3.20 -1.52 0.39
C MET A 112 2.38 -2.63 1.09
N PRO A 113 1.04 -2.69 0.94
CA PRO A 113 0.28 -3.84 1.39
C PRO A 113 0.77 -5.10 0.66
N LEU A 114 1.04 -6.17 1.40
CA LEU A 114 1.33 -7.48 0.81
C LEU A 114 0.12 -7.90 -0.03
N GLY A 115 0.36 -8.32 -1.28
CA GLY A 115 -0.68 -8.75 -2.22
C GLY A 115 -1.24 -7.64 -3.12
N SER A 116 -1.04 -6.36 -2.79
CA SER A 116 -1.36 -5.26 -3.71
C SER A 116 -0.31 -5.15 -4.80
N LEU A 117 -0.71 -4.77 -6.02
CA LEU A 117 0.23 -4.46 -7.09
C LEU A 117 0.94 -3.13 -6.82
N CYS A 118 2.26 -3.11 -7.05
CA CYS A 118 3.11 -1.93 -6.95
C CYS A 118 3.04 -1.14 -8.24
N VAL A 119 2.57 0.11 -8.17
CA VAL A 119 2.41 1.02 -9.30
C VAL A 119 3.35 2.22 -9.13
N LEU A 120 4.34 2.36 -10.01
CA LEU A 120 5.23 3.50 -10.06
C LEU A 120 4.70 4.51 -11.09
N VAL A 121 4.27 5.69 -10.65
CA VAL A 121 3.75 6.75 -11.52
C VAL A 121 4.83 7.81 -11.76
N VAL A 122 5.25 7.97 -13.01
CA VAL A 122 6.20 8.98 -13.46
C VAL A 122 5.42 10.10 -14.13
N SER A 123 5.08 11.14 -13.35
CA SER A 123 4.19 12.24 -13.78
C SER A 123 4.49 13.49 -12.95
N PRO A 124 4.15 14.72 -13.42
CA PRO A 124 4.24 15.91 -12.58
C PRO A 124 3.45 15.70 -11.28
N LEU A 125 4.05 16.03 -10.12
CA LEU A 125 3.44 15.76 -8.80
C LEU A 125 2.00 16.29 -8.68
N ALA A 126 1.74 17.50 -9.18
CA ALA A 126 0.41 18.13 -9.13
C ALA A 126 -0.67 17.37 -9.91
N GLU A 127 -0.30 16.66 -10.98
CA GLU A 127 -1.24 15.87 -11.80
C GLU A 127 -1.33 14.42 -11.31
N GLY A 128 -0.19 13.87 -10.87
CA GLY A 128 -0.10 12.51 -10.35
C GLY A 128 -0.91 12.29 -9.07
N ASP A 129 -1.13 13.33 -8.25
CA ASP A 129 -1.86 13.19 -6.98
C ASP A 129 -3.31 12.68 -7.15
N ARG A 130 -4.02 13.14 -8.19
CA ARG A 130 -5.39 12.66 -8.48
C ARG A 130 -5.41 11.20 -8.94
N LEU A 131 -4.41 10.81 -9.73
CA LEU A 131 -4.26 9.44 -10.19
C LEU A 131 -3.87 8.52 -9.03
N LEU A 132 -2.99 8.99 -8.15
CA LEU A 132 -2.57 8.29 -6.95
C LEU A 132 -3.74 7.99 -6.01
N GLU A 133 -4.57 8.99 -5.71
CA GLU A 133 -5.78 8.81 -4.89
C GLU A 133 -6.70 7.73 -5.49
N SER A 134 -6.97 7.82 -6.79
CA SER A 134 -7.79 6.82 -7.49
C SER A 134 -7.17 5.42 -7.47
N LEU A 135 -5.84 5.28 -7.56
CA LEU A 135 -5.17 3.98 -7.48
C LEU A 135 -5.28 3.38 -6.07
N GLU A 136 -5.05 4.19 -5.03
CA GLU A 136 -5.17 3.76 -3.63
C GLU A 136 -6.60 3.31 -3.29
N ASP A 137 -7.62 4.03 -3.77
CA ASP A 137 -9.04 3.70 -3.56
C ASP A 137 -9.43 2.35 -4.18
N HIS A 138 -8.70 1.88 -5.18
CA HIS A 138 -8.93 0.60 -5.86
C HIS A 138 -7.95 -0.50 -5.42
N GLY A 139 -7.25 -0.31 -4.30
CA GLY A 139 -6.42 -1.33 -3.66
C GLY A 139 -5.01 -1.47 -4.25
N PHE A 140 -4.60 -0.55 -5.13
CA PHE A 140 -3.23 -0.49 -5.63
C PHE A 140 -2.34 0.26 -4.65
N TRP A 141 -1.08 -0.18 -4.52
CA TRP A 141 -0.07 0.65 -3.90
C TRP A 141 0.60 1.47 -4.98
N ALA A 142 0.53 2.79 -4.88
CA ALA A 142 1.10 3.66 -5.89
C ALA A 142 2.01 4.73 -5.29
N ILE A 143 2.98 5.17 -6.08
CA ILE A 143 3.82 6.32 -5.74
C ILE A 143 4.07 7.18 -6.97
N VAL A 144 3.93 8.49 -6.81
CA VAL A 144 4.25 9.47 -7.86
C VAL A 144 5.67 9.97 -7.65
N VAL A 145 6.48 9.90 -8.70
CA VAL A 145 7.89 10.28 -8.69
C VAL A 145 8.25 11.09 -9.94
N THR A 146 9.36 11.82 -9.85
CA THR A 146 9.98 12.43 -11.03
C THR A 146 10.76 11.39 -11.83
N PRO A 147 11.06 11.62 -13.12
CA PRO A 147 11.81 10.68 -13.95
C PRO A 147 13.14 10.24 -13.34
N LYS A 148 13.92 11.19 -12.80
CA LYS A 148 15.20 10.89 -12.12
C LYS A 148 15.03 10.00 -10.89
N VAL A 149 14.00 10.27 -10.09
CA VAL A 149 13.69 9.46 -8.90
C VAL A 149 13.18 8.08 -9.30
N ALA A 150 12.44 7.97 -10.41
CA ALA A 150 11.93 6.71 -10.95
C ALA A 150 13.07 5.72 -11.26
N ILE A 151 14.15 6.18 -11.91
CA ILE A 151 15.32 5.35 -12.21
C ILE A 151 15.89 4.71 -10.94
N VAL A 152 16.03 5.49 -9.86
CA VAL A 152 16.54 4.98 -8.56
C VAL A 152 15.53 4.06 -7.87
N LYS A 153 14.24 4.30 -8.03
CA LYS A 153 13.16 3.58 -7.34
C LYS A 153 12.80 2.25 -7.99
N LEU A 154 13.08 2.06 -9.28
CA LEU A 154 12.79 0.82 -10.00
C LEU A 154 13.42 -0.42 -9.32
N ASP A 155 14.70 -0.35 -8.96
CA ASP A 155 15.39 -1.45 -8.27
C ASP A 155 14.89 -1.67 -6.84
N GLN A 156 14.53 -0.59 -6.14
CA GLN A 156 14.11 -0.61 -4.75
C GLN A 156 12.69 -1.13 -4.56
N LEU A 157 11.78 -0.70 -5.43
CA LEU A 157 10.35 -0.98 -5.31
C LEU A 157 9.91 -2.19 -6.12
N GLN A 158 10.69 -2.56 -7.13
CA GLN A 158 10.36 -3.65 -8.06
C GLN A 158 8.90 -3.60 -8.50
N PRO A 159 8.46 -2.50 -9.16
CA PRO A 159 7.05 -2.31 -9.45
C PRO A 159 6.50 -3.38 -10.39
N ASN A 160 5.21 -3.68 -10.24
CA ASN A 160 4.46 -4.50 -11.18
C ASN A 160 4.01 -3.68 -12.38
N VAL A 161 3.69 -2.41 -12.14
CA VAL A 161 3.20 -1.47 -13.14
C VAL A 161 4.01 -0.19 -13.08
N VAL A 162 4.38 0.37 -14.23
CA VAL A 162 4.96 1.71 -14.37
C VAL A 162 4.03 2.53 -15.27
N ILE A 163 3.53 3.65 -14.77
CA ILE A 163 2.76 4.61 -15.57
C ILE A 163 3.69 5.77 -15.92
N ILE A 164 3.82 6.10 -17.19
CA ILE A 164 4.73 7.14 -17.67
C ILE A 164 3.94 8.21 -18.41
N ASP A 165 3.99 9.43 -17.89
CA ASP A 165 3.49 10.60 -18.60
C ASP A 165 4.54 11.11 -19.59
N THR A 166 4.30 10.88 -20.89
CA THR A 166 5.29 11.16 -21.95
C THR A 166 5.59 12.65 -22.08
N SER A 167 4.65 13.52 -21.70
CA SER A 167 4.86 14.96 -21.67
C SER A 167 5.92 15.39 -20.62
N PHE A 168 6.26 14.49 -19.70
CA PHE A 168 7.13 14.76 -18.56
C PHE A 168 8.48 14.04 -18.60
N VAL A 169 8.68 13.09 -19.53
CA VAL A 169 9.91 12.28 -19.62
C VAL A 169 10.82 12.61 -20.81
N ALA A 170 10.62 13.73 -21.51
CA ALA A 170 11.34 14.02 -22.75
C ALA A 170 12.89 13.85 -22.67
N THR A 171 13.54 14.31 -21.60
CA THR A 171 15.01 14.20 -21.45
C THR A 171 15.50 12.91 -20.80
N ASP A 172 14.72 12.37 -19.85
CA ASP A 172 15.12 11.21 -19.03
C ASP A 172 14.48 9.89 -19.51
N GLY A 173 13.60 9.95 -20.52
CA GLY A 173 12.79 8.84 -21.00
C GLY A 173 13.61 7.64 -21.46
N PRO A 174 14.61 7.80 -22.35
CA PRO A 174 15.44 6.67 -22.80
C PRO A 174 16.17 5.98 -21.64
N ALA A 175 16.67 6.75 -20.66
CA ALA A 175 17.34 6.20 -19.49
C ALA A 175 16.36 5.42 -18.61
N LEU A 176 15.15 5.95 -18.41
CA LEU A 176 14.08 5.27 -17.68
C LEU A 176 13.68 3.95 -18.34
N MET A 177 13.47 3.95 -19.66
CA MET A 177 13.10 2.74 -20.41
C MET A 177 14.21 1.68 -20.39
N ASN A 178 15.47 2.10 -20.50
CA ASN A 178 16.61 1.18 -20.36
C ASN A 178 16.70 0.57 -18.96
N GLN A 179 16.39 1.35 -17.92
CA GLN A 179 16.37 0.85 -16.54
C GLN A 179 15.23 -0.15 -16.33
N ILE A 180 14.03 0.10 -16.86
CA ILE A 180 12.90 -0.84 -16.81
C ILE A 180 13.32 -2.18 -17.41
N LYS A 181 13.89 -2.18 -18.62
CA LYS A 181 14.40 -3.39 -19.28
C LYS A 181 15.49 -4.10 -18.47
N ALA A 182 16.38 -3.35 -17.84
CA ALA A 182 17.44 -3.91 -17.00
C ALA A 182 16.84 -4.68 -15.81
N VAL A 183 15.82 -4.11 -15.16
CA VAL A 183 15.10 -4.75 -14.05
C VAL A 183 14.33 -5.99 -14.51
N GLU A 184 13.63 -5.90 -15.65
CA GLU A 184 12.90 -7.04 -16.24
C GLU A 184 13.81 -8.22 -16.53
N ASN A 185 14.96 -7.95 -17.17
CA ASN A 185 15.96 -8.96 -17.51
C ASN A 185 16.61 -9.57 -16.25
N ALA A 186 16.94 -8.74 -15.25
CA ALA A 186 17.56 -9.22 -14.01
C ALA A 186 16.62 -10.11 -13.19
N GLN A 187 15.30 -9.89 -13.31
CA GLN A 187 14.29 -10.58 -12.51
C GLN A 187 13.51 -11.63 -13.31
N SER A 188 13.81 -11.80 -14.60
CA SER A 188 13.06 -12.66 -15.52
C SER A 188 11.55 -12.45 -15.43
N ARG A 189 11.11 -11.19 -15.31
CA ARG A 189 9.70 -10.81 -15.21
C ARG A 189 9.41 -9.58 -16.05
N GLU A 190 8.17 -9.48 -16.53
CA GLU A 190 7.71 -8.31 -17.27
C GLU A 190 7.14 -7.25 -16.30
N ILE A 191 7.39 -5.98 -16.59
CA ILE A 191 6.81 -4.83 -15.90
C ILE A 191 5.77 -4.21 -16.83
N LEU A 192 4.54 -4.08 -16.34
CA LEU A 192 3.47 -3.48 -17.13
C LEU A 192 3.68 -1.97 -17.25
N THR A 193 4.05 -1.50 -18.43
CA THR A 193 4.28 -0.11 -18.79
C THR A 193 3.07 0.49 -19.50
N ILE A 194 2.44 1.48 -18.86
CA ILE A 194 1.33 2.27 -19.40
C ILE A 194 1.85 3.68 -19.69
N THR A 195 1.60 4.21 -20.88
CA THR A 195 1.95 5.60 -21.21
C THR A 195 0.73 6.50 -21.27
N LEU A 196 0.84 7.69 -20.72
CA LEU A 196 -0.12 8.78 -20.86
C LEU A 196 0.47 9.81 -21.82
N THR A 197 -0.18 10.06 -22.95
CA THR A 197 0.36 10.93 -24.01
C THR A 197 -0.62 12.00 -24.45
N ALA A 198 -0.14 13.17 -24.85
CA ALA A 198 -0.97 14.26 -25.39
C ALA A 198 -1.41 14.02 -26.85
N SER A 199 -0.67 13.20 -27.60
CA SER A 199 -0.96 12.84 -29.00
C SER A 199 -0.61 11.37 -29.25
N LYS A 200 -1.16 10.76 -30.31
CA LYS A 200 -0.63 9.47 -30.80
C LYS A 200 0.85 9.68 -31.14
N LEU A 201 1.72 9.12 -30.32
CA LEU A 201 3.16 9.15 -30.56
C LEU A 201 3.47 8.22 -31.73
N GLU A 202 4.18 8.71 -32.73
CA GLU A 202 4.75 7.92 -33.85
C GLU A 202 6.16 7.40 -33.52
N ASP A 203 6.62 7.53 -32.27
CA ASP A 203 8.02 7.37 -31.87
C ASP A 203 8.43 5.93 -31.48
N ASP A 204 9.70 5.62 -31.75
CA ASP A 204 10.44 4.42 -31.28
C ASP A 204 10.42 4.22 -29.75
N PHE A 205 10.04 5.26 -29.00
CA PHE A 205 9.83 5.21 -27.55
C PHE A 205 8.80 4.15 -27.12
N LEU A 206 7.85 3.82 -28.01
CA LEU A 206 6.73 2.91 -27.73
C LEU A 206 7.07 1.42 -27.87
N GLN A 207 8.28 1.04 -28.29
CA GLN A 207 8.60 -0.36 -28.59
C GLN A 207 8.43 -1.34 -27.42
N ASN A 208 8.26 -0.86 -26.17
CA ASN A 208 8.09 -1.69 -24.96
C ASN A 208 6.91 -1.22 -24.09
N VAL A 209 5.98 -0.49 -24.69
CA VAL A 209 4.79 0.03 -24.01
C VAL A 209 3.64 -0.93 -24.29
N GLN A 210 3.10 -1.59 -23.26
CA GLN A 210 1.94 -2.48 -23.47
C GLN A 210 0.64 -1.70 -23.69
N LEU A 211 0.50 -0.48 -23.13
CA LEU A 211 -0.69 0.34 -23.31
C LEU A 211 -0.38 1.84 -23.44
N CYS A 212 -1.05 2.50 -24.37
CA CYS A 212 -0.95 3.95 -24.57
C CYS A 212 -2.35 4.58 -24.44
N LEU A 213 -2.49 5.50 -23.48
CA LEU A 213 -3.72 6.24 -23.23
C LEU A 213 -3.52 7.70 -23.66
N THR A 214 -4.39 8.19 -24.54
CA THR A 214 -4.32 9.56 -25.05
C THR A 214 -5.09 10.50 -24.13
N ARG A 215 -4.46 11.59 -23.69
CA ARG A 215 -5.06 12.61 -22.83
C ARG A 215 -6.22 13.33 -23.52
N PRO A 216 -7.24 13.79 -22.78
CA PRO A 216 -7.38 13.69 -21.32
C PRO A 216 -7.76 12.27 -20.86
N VAL A 217 -7.07 11.74 -19.85
CA VAL A 217 -7.32 10.40 -19.29
C VAL A 217 -7.93 10.56 -17.89
N GLN A 218 -9.07 9.93 -17.63
CA GLN A 218 -9.63 9.89 -16.28
C GLN A 218 -8.87 8.87 -15.42
N PRO A 219 -8.62 9.14 -14.13
CA PRO A 219 -7.95 8.18 -13.24
C PRO A 219 -8.59 6.78 -13.23
N ALA A 220 -9.92 6.71 -13.31
CA ALA A 220 -10.68 5.47 -13.38
C ALA A 220 -10.36 4.62 -14.64
N GLU A 221 -10.02 5.24 -15.77
CA GLU A 221 -9.62 4.53 -16.98
C GLU A 221 -8.26 3.86 -16.81
N VAL A 222 -7.32 4.53 -16.12
CA VAL A 222 -6.00 3.96 -15.81
C VAL A 222 -6.13 2.78 -14.86
N VAL A 223 -6.97 2.93 -13.82
CA VAL A 223 -7.29 1.85 -12.88
C VAL A 223 -7.86 0.63 -13.61
N ALA A 224 -8.86 0.84 -14.48
CA ALA A 224 -9.49 -0.23 -15.24
C ALA A 224 -8.49 -0.92 -16.19
N ALA A 225 -7.60 -0.14 -16.82
CA ALA A 225 -6.53 -0.68 -17.65
C ALA A 225 -5.59 -1.60 -16.86
N ILE A 226 -5.16 -1.18 -15.66
CA ILE A 226 -4.30 -2.01 -14.81
C ILE A 226 -5.04 -3.30 -14.41
N ALA A 227 -6.29 -3.20 -13.96
CA ALA A 227 -7.06 -4.37 -13.56
C ALA A 227 -7.16 -5.39 -14.70
N ASN A 228 -7.46 -4.93 -15.93
CA ASN A 228 -7.58 -5.82 -17.10
C ASN A 228 -6.25 -6.49 -17.51
N LEU A 229 -5.12 -5.85 -17.27
CA LEU A 229 -3.81 -6.32 -17.72
C LEU A 229 -3.08 -7.17 -16.67
N THR A 230 -3.62 -7.27 -15.46
CA THR A 230 -3.01 -8.00 -14.33
C THR A 230 -3.83 -9.21 -13.87
N HIS A 231 -4.95 -9.49 -14.54
CA HIS A 231 -5.79 -10.69 -14.40
C HIS A 231 -5.54 -11.68 -15.55
#